data_AF-A0AA97E9I2-F1
#
_entry.id   AF-A0AA97E9I2-F1
#
_cell.length_a   1.000
_cell.length_b   1.000
_cell.length_c   1.000
_cell.angle_alpha   90.00
_cell.angle_beta   90.00
_cell.angle_gamma   90.00
#
_symmetry.space_group_name_H-M   'P 1'
#
loop_
_entity.id
_entity.type
_entity.pdbx_description
1 polymer ?
#
loop_
_entity_poly.entity_id
_entity_poly.type
_entity_poly.pdbx_seq_one_letter_code
_entity_poly.pdbx_strand_id
1 'polypeptide(L)'
;MNVWLDGAGADLFWCSWGNYDLNHLTAQCALDNADSKLLYLPHLNLKKLWRRTTKQRKKTSLASALAYHGLAFDGQPHRGIDDARNIARLLPFINLSLADELDEN
;
A
#
# COMPACT_ATOMS: atom_id res chain seq x y z
N MET A 1 1.81 -6.02 -20.35
CA MET A 1 0.82 -5.79 -19.27
C MET A 1 1.00 -4.36 -18.77
N ASN A 2 -0.08 -3.63 -18.45
CA ASN A 2 -0.06 -2.27 -17.86
C ASN A 2 0.01 -1.06 -18.82
N VAL A 3 -0.66 -1.11 -19.97
CA VAL A 3 -0.80 0.07 -20.86
C VAL A 3 -1.52 1.25 -20.16
N TRP A 4 -2.32 0.97 -19.13
CA TRP A 4 -2.98 1.99 -18.30
C TRP A 4 -2.01 2.82 -17.45
N LEU A 5 -0.76 2.36 -17.26
CA LEU A 5 0.31 3.14 -16.62
C LEU A 5 1.00 4.09 -17.60
N ASP A 6 0.77 3.94 -18.91
CA ASP A 6 1.43 4.76 -19.92
C ASP A 6 0.89 6.20 -19.85
N GLY A 7 1.78 7.16 -19.60
CA GLY A 7 1.43 8.58 -19.41
C GLY A 7 1.32 9.00 -17.94
N ALA A 8 1.39 8.07 -17.00
CA ALA A 8 1.58 8.41 -15.61
C ALA A 8 3.04 8.90 -15.43
N GLY A 9 3.25 9.99 -14.66
CA GLY A 9 4.52 10.72 -14.58
C GLY A 9 5.70 9.90 -14.04
N ALA A 10 6.92 10.44 -14.14
CA ALA A 10 8.14 9.75 -13.70
C ALA A 10 8.19 9.47 -12.19
N ASP A 11 7.47 10.25 -11.37
CA ASP A 11 7.48 10.16 -9.91
C ASP A 11 6.29 9.36 -9.36
N LEU A 12 6.13 8.13 -9.85
CA LEU A 12 5.07 7.24 -9.37
C LEU A 12 5.57 6.23 -8.35
N PHE A 13 4.79 6.11 -7.31
CA PHE A 13 4.89 5.04 -6.32
C PHE A 13 3.60 4.25 -6.37
N TRP A 14 3.71 2.96 -6.13
CA TRP A 14 2.54 2.15 -5.82
C TRP A 14 2.63 1.68 -4.38
N CYS A 15 1.48 1.44 -3.78
CA CYS A 15 1.41 1.23 -2.35
C CYS A 15 0.35 0.21 -1.99
N SER A 16 0.53 -0.45 -0.86
CA SER A 16 -0.43 -1.41 -0.32
C SER A 16 -0.40 -1.47 1.19
N TRP A 17 -1.43 -2.09 1.78
CA TRP A 17 -1.57 -2.24 3.22
C TRP A 17 -0.86 -3.49 3.75
N GLY A 18 0.46 -3.54 3.58
CA GLY A 18 1.29 -4.70 3.93
C GLY A 18 2.00 -5.28 2.70
N ASN A 19 2.77 -6.36 2.91
CA ASN A 19 3.55 -6.96 1.82
C ASN A 19 2.78 -8.04 1.04
N TYR A 20 1.53 -8.34 1.40
CA TYR A 20 0.79 -9.44 0.77
C TYR A 20 0.61 -9.22 -0.73
N ASP A 21 0.13 -8.03 -1.14
CA ASP A 21 -0.09 -7.69 -2.55
C ASP A 21 1.21 -7.72 -3.36
N LEU A 22 2.30 -7.20 -2.81
CA LEU A 22 3.63 -7.26 -3.41
C LEU A 22 4.10 -8.70 -3.61
N ASN A 23 4.06 -9.51 -2.56
CA ASN A 23 4.51 -10.89 -2.64
C ASN A 23 3.65 -11.70 -3.61
N HIS A 24 2.34 -11.49 -3.61
CA HIS A 24 1.42 -12.18 -4.50
C HIS A 24 1.63 -11.78 -5.96
N LEU A 25 1.80 -10.48 -6.25
CA LEU A 25 2.07 -10.00 -7.60
C LEU A 25 3.40 -10.54 -8.12
N THR A 26 4.46 -10.48 -7.32
CA THR A 26 5.78 -11.02 -7.69
C THR A 26 5.73 -12.53 -7.95
N ALA A 27 5.05 -13.29 -7.08
CA ALA A 27 4.91 -14.73 -7.25
C ALA A 27 4.12 -15.08 -8.52
N GLN A 28 3.03 -14.37 -8.80
CA GLN A 28 2.22 -14.60 -9.99
C GLN A 28 3.00 -14.26 -11.28
N CYS A 29 3.71 -13.13 -11.30
CA CYS A 29 4.60 -12.76 -12.40
C CYS A 29 5.65 -13.84 -12.68
N ALA A 30 6.26 -14.40 -11.64
CA ALA A 30 7.23 -15.49 -11.79
C ALA A 30 6.61 -16.79 -12.34
N LEU A 31 5.39 -17.13 -11.91
CA LEU A 31 4.67 -18.31 -12.40
C LEU A 31 4.26 -18.17 -13.87
N ASP A 32 3.81 -16.98 -14.26
CA ASP A 32 3.31 -16.71 -15.61
C ASP A 32 4.42 -16.31 -16.60
N ASN A 33 5.68 -16.25 -16.13
CA ASN A 33 6.83 -15.73 -16.87
C ASN A 33 6.53 -14.36 -17.50
N ALA A 34 5.88 -13.49 -16.72
CA ALA A 34 5.37 -12.21 -17.16
C ALA A 34 5.97 -11.07 -16.35
N ASP A 35 6.36 -9.99 -17.01
CA ASP A 35 6.82 -8.77 -16.36
C ASP A 35 5.68 -7.79 -16.12
N SER A 36 5.64 -7.22 -14.91
CA SER A 36 4.72 -6.15 -14.55
C SER A 36 5.46 -4.84 -14.37
N LYS A 37 5.10 -3.83 -15.18
CA LYS A 37 5.58 -2.44 -15.01
C LYS A 37 5.37 -1.91 -13.58
N LEU A 38 4.37 -2.41 -12.86
CA LEU A 38 4.10 -2.02 -11.48
C LEU A 38 5.23 -2.47 -10.52
N LEU A 39 5.83 -3.64 -10.76
CA LEU A 39 6.95 -4.14 -9.95
C LEU A 39 8.25 -3.37 -10.20
N TYR A 40 8.36 -2.60 -11.27
CA TYR A 40 9.48 -1.70 -11.52
C TYR A 40 9.32 -0.34 -10.84
N LEU A 41 8.14 -0.03 -10.32
CA LEU A 41 7.90 1.18 -9.54
C LEU A 41 8.22 0.90 -8.06
N PRO A 42 8.75 1.89 -7.31
CA PRO A 42 8.99 1.72 -5.89
C PRO A 42 7.68 1.43 -5.14
N HIS A 43 7.74 0.46 -4.22
CA HIS A 43 6.60 0.02 -3.42
C HIS A 43 6.64 0.62 -2.02
N LEU A 44 5.52 1.23 -1.59
CA LEU A 44 5.36 1.71 -0.22
C LEU A 44 4.39 0.83 0.58
N ASN A 45 4.90 0.26 1.67
CA ASN A 45 4.07 -0.39 2.67
C ASN A 45 3.47 0.64 3.64
N LEU A 46 2.25 1.09 3.34
CA LEU A 46 1.56 2.13 4.11
C LEU A 46 1.28 1.72 5.55
N LYS A 47 1.17 0.41 5.84
CA LYS A 47 1.01 -0.08 7.21
C LYS A 47 2.27 0.19 8.06
N LYS A 48 3.47 0.07 7.49
CA LYS A 48 4.72 0.41 8.20
C LYS A 48 4.80 1.92 8.44
N LEU A 49 4.53 2.72 7.40
CA LEU A 49 4.54 4.19 7.48
C LEU A 49 3.54 4.70 8.52
N TRP A 50 2.28 4.26 8.44
CA TRP A 50 1.24 4.64 9.38
C TRP A 50 1.63 4.30 10.83
N ARG A 51 2.25 3.14 11.08
CA ARG A 51 2.74 2.77 12.42
C ARG A 51 3.85 3.68 12.91
N ARG A 52 4.77 4.11 12.03
CA ARG A 52 5.82 5.09 12.38
C ARG A 52 5.20 6.45 12.69
N THR A 53 4.31 6.95 11.83
CA THR A 53 3.61 8.23 12.02
C THR A 53 2.82 8.27 13.34
N THR A 54 2.10 7.20 13.67
CA THR A 54 1.26 7.11 14.88
C THR A 54 2.00 6.54 16.10
N LYS A 55 3.29 6.20 15.96
CA LYS A 55 4.13 5.53 16.98
C LYS A 55 3.52 4.24 17.54
N GLN A 56 2.72 3.54 16.72
CA GLN A 56 2.01 2.32 17.12
C GLN A 56 2.91 1.08 17.06
N ARG A 57 3.12 0.45 18.22
CA ARG A 57 3.98 -0.74 18.35
C ARG A 57 3.27 -2.04 18.03
N LYS A 58 1.94 -2.12 18.18
CA LYS A 58 1.15 -3.34 17.97
C LYS A 58 0.94 -3.65 16.47
N LYS A 59 0.62 -4.92 16.17
CA LYS A 59 0.16 -5.32 14.84
C LYS A 59 -1.22 -4.73 14.60
N THR A 60 -1.35 -3.84 13.62
CA THR A 60 -2.61 -3.14 13.31
C THR A 60 -3.20 -3.66 12.00
N SER A 61 -4.50 -3.95 11.99
CA SER A 61 -5.27 -4.22 10.77
C SER A 61 -5.68 -2.91 10.10
N LEU A 62 -6.15 -2.97 8.84
CA LEU A 62 -6.69 -1.79 8.15
C LEU A 62 -7.88 -1.21 8.91
N ALA A 63 -8.82 -2.06 9.34
CA ALA A 63 -9.97 -1.66 10.13
C ALA A 63 -9.57 -0.99 11.46
N SER A 64 -8.57 -1.51 12.16
CA SER A 64 -8.09 -0.88 13.41
C SER A 64 -7.41 0.47 13.15
N ALA A 65 -6.71 0.64 12.03
CA ALA A 65 -6.10 1.92 11.67
C ALA A 65 -7.13 2.98 11.30
N LEU A 66 -8.21 2.58 10.61
CA LEU A 66 -9.36 3.45 10.35
C LEU A 66 -10.04 3.85 11.66
N ALA A 67 -10.34 2.89 12.52
CA ALA A 67 -11.00 3.14 13.80
C ALA A 67 -10.18 4.07 14.71
N TYR A 68 -8.85 3.98 14.67
CA TYR A 68 -7.96 4.89 15.39
C TYR A 68 -8.17 6.35 14.99
N HIS A 69 -8.48 6.61 13.72
CA HIS A 69 -8.79 7.95 13.19
C HIS A 69 -10.29 8.27 13.20
N GLY A 70 -11.11 7.49 13.92
CA GLY A 70 -12.56 7.67 13.97
C GLY A 70 -13.29 7.31 12.67
N LEU A 71 -12.63 6.59 11.76
CA LEU A 71 -13.21 6.17 10.49
C LEU A 71 -13.77 4.76 10.60
N ALA A 72 -14.99 4.56 10.09
CA ALA A 72 -15.53 3.24 9.84
C ALA A 72 -14.98 2.68 8.52
N PHE A 73 -14.82 1.36 8.47
CA PHE A 73 -14.53 0.66 7.22
C PHE A 73 -15.73 0.82 6.27
N ASP A 74 -15.47 1.27 5.05
CA ASP A 74 -16.50 1.48 4.03
C ASP A 74 -16.47 0.35 2.98
N GLY A 75 -17.62 -0.26 2.69
CA GLY A 75 -17.73 -1.40 1.77
C GLY A 75 -17.46 -2.75 2.41
N GLN A 76 -17.06 -3.73 1.60
CA GLN A 76 -16.87 -5.12 2.04
C GLN A 76 -15.40 -5.41 2.37
N PRO A 77 -15.09 -5.89 3.60
CA PRO A 77 -13.75 -6.32 3.94
C PRO A 77 -13.22 -7.39 2.98
N HIS A 78 -11.93 -7.32 2.64
CA HIS A 78 -11.24 -8.24 1.72
C HIS A 78 -11.65 -8.12 0.26
N ARG A 79 -12.45 -7.11 -0.09
CA ARG A 79 -12.68 -6.73 -1.48
C ARG A 79 -11.63 -5.71 -1.88
N GLY A 80 -10.73 -6.08 -2.80
CA GLY A 80 -9.55 -5.27 -3.12
C GLY A 80 -9.83 -3.80 -3.44
N ILE A 81 -10.91 -3.49 -4.16
CA ILE A 81 -11.28 -2.10 -4.46
C ILE A 81 -11.75 -1.30 -3.23
N ASP A 82 -12.46 -1.95 -2.31
CA ASP A 82 -12.95 -1.29 -1.09
C ASP A 82 -11.80 -1.13 -0.09
N ASP A 83 -10.91 -2.12 0.01
CA ASP A 83 -9.65 -1.99 0.76
C ASP A 83 -8.80 -0.84 0.21
N ALA A 84 -8.60 -0.75 -1.11
CA ALA A 84 -7.85 0.34 -1.74
C ALA A 84 -8.44 1.73 -1.44
N ARG A 85 -9.76 1.88 -1.49
CA ARG A 85 -10.45 3.14 -1.13
C ARG A 85 -10.24 3.50 0.34
N ASN A 86 -10.35 2.51 1.24
CA ASN A 86 -10.13 2.74 2.67
C ASN A 86 -8.67 3.09 2.98
N ILE A 87 -7.72 2.48 2.28
CA ILE A 87 -6.30 2.84 2.37
C ILE A 87 -6.08 4.29 1.92
N ALA A 88 -6.71 4.71 0.82
CA ALA A 88 -6.62 6.09 0.34
C ALA A 88 -7.13 7.10 1.38
N ARG A 89 -8.20 6.76 2.11
CA ARG A 89 -8.73 7.59 3.22
C ARG A 89 -7.74 7.73 4.38
N LEU A 90 -6.80 6.82 4.54
CA LEU A 90 -5.76 6.91 5.57
C LEU A 90 -4.55 7.76 5.17
N LEU A 91 -4.35 8.03 3.88
CA LEU A 91 -3.19 8.76 3.38
C LEU A 91 -2.98 10.14 4.06
N PRO A 92 -4.00 10.96 4.33
CA PRO A 92 -3.81 12.24 5.02
C PRO A 92 -3.22 12.12 6.43
N PHE A 93 -3.31 10.94 7.06
CA PHE A 93 -2.80 10.67 8.40
C PHE A 93 -1.44 9.95 8.39
N ILE A 94 -0.85 9.77 7.21
CA ILE A 94 0.44 9.09 7.04
C ILE A 94 1.46 10.14 6.62
N ASN A 95 2.55 10.23 7.39
CA ASN A 95 3.68 11.05 6.97
C ASN A 95 4.51 10.28 5.93
N LEU A 96 4.33 10.64 4.66
CA LEU A 96 5.06 10.04 3.54
C LEU A 96 6.54 10.45 3.50
N SER A 97 6.96 11.51 4.18
CA SER A 97 8.40 11.87 4.26
C SER A 97 9.22 10.82 5.01
N LEU A 98 8.56 9.93 5.77
CA LEU A 98 9.21 8.81 6.46
C LEU A 98 9.43 7.60 5.52
N ALA A 99 9.07 7.71 4.24
CA ALA A 99 9.29 6.68 3.23
C ALA A 99 10.77 6.50 2.93
N ASP A 100 11.53 7.59 2.82
CA ASP A 100 12.97 7.55 2.53
C ASP A 100 13.75 6.78 3.61
N GLU A 101 13.25 6.81 4.86
CA GLU A 101 13.83 6.10 6.01
C GLU A 101 13.45 4.60 6.09
N LEU A 102 12.65 4.07 5.14
CA LEU A 102 12.25 2.66 5.14
C LEU A 102 13.21 1.75 4.37
N ASP A 103 14.04 2.31 3.50
CA ASP A 103 15.01 1.57 2.68
C ASP A 103 16.34 1.30 3.40
N GLU A 104 16.55 1.85 4.60
CA GLU A 104 17.80 1.73 5.38
C GLU A 104 17.87 0.54 6.36
N ASN A 105 17.02 -0.49 6.26
CA ASN A 105 17.14 -1.68 7.13
C ASN A 105 16.92 -3.01 6.42
#